data_AF-A0A6L9XTW9-F1
#
_entry.id   AF-A0A6L9XTW9-F1
#
_cell.length_a   1.000
_cell.length_b   1.000
_cell.length_c   1.000
_cell.angle_alpha   90.00
_cell.angle_beta   90.00
_cell.angle_gamma   90.00
#
_symmetry.space_group_name_H-M   'P 1'
#
loop_
_entity.id
_entity.type
_entity.pdbx_description
1 polymer ?
#
loop_
_entity_poly.entity_id
_entity_poly.type
_entity_poly.pdbx_seq_one_letter_code
_entity_poly.pdbx_strand_id
1 'polypeptide(L)'
;MADSLILVVVGALVTFAAGLIGAWIQSRREHSKWLRERRYEAFVAIEAVVYRLDELGQRGVALKTRLGQLNSSSTLTPPQREQREQLTRELAAYADEYDQASRQRYDSAAPLLILGPPQVEKSVSAVLRLPQDASNEDRYRADSDMIAAMRKSLGVEE
;
A
#
# COMPACT_ATOMS: atom_id res chain seq x y z
N MET A 1 37.19 -45.10 33.27
CA MET A 1 37.51 -43.75 32.75
C MET A 1 36.93 -43.49 31.36
N ALA A 2 36.78 -44.50 30.49
CA ALA A 2 36.13 -44.32 29.18
C ALA A 2 34.63 -43.98 29.28
N ASP A 3 33.90 -44.65 30.18
CA ASP A 3 32.44 -44.46 30.33
C ASP A 3 32.03 -43.05 30.78
N SER A 4 32.84 -42.43 31.64
CA SER A 4 32.61 -41.05 32.09
C SER A 4 32.79 -40.03 30.96
N LEU A 5 33.71 -40.28 30.03
CA LEU A 5 33.95 -39.40 28.89
C LEU A 5 32.77 -39.44 27.90
N ILE A 6 32.22 -40.64 27.68
CA ILE A 6 31.05 -40.84 26.81
C ILE A 6 29.84 -40.07 27.35
N LEU A 7 29.56 -40.16 28.64
CA LEU A 7 28.45 -39.42 29.27
C LEU A 7 28.60 -37.90 29.14
N VAL A 8 29.81 -37.37 29.31
CA VAL A 8 30.08 -35.92 29.15
C VAL A 8 29.87 -35.49 27.70
N VAL A 9 30.37 -36.26 26.74
CA VAL A 9 30.21 -35.96 25.30
C VAL A 9 28.73 -36.02 24.90
N VAL A 10 27.98 -37.03 25.36
CA VAL A 10 26.54 -37.14 25.11
C VAL A 10 25.79 -35.95 25.72
N GLY A 11 26.09 -35.59 26.97
CA GLY A 11 25.49 -34.42 27.62
C GLY A 11 25.78 -33.10 26.89
N ALA A 12 27.00 -32.92 26.41
CA ALA A 12 27.39 -31.77 25.62
C ALA A 12 26.64 -31.70 24.28
N LEU A 13 26.51 -32.84 23.58
CA LEU A 13 25.77 -32.92 22.31
C LEU A 13 24.27 -32.63 22.50
N VAL A 14 23.65 -33.15 23.57
CA VAL A 14 22.24 -32.87 23.88
C VAL A 14 22.03 -31.39 24.19
N THR A 15 22.91 -30.80 24.98
CA THR A 15 22.85 -29.37 25.32
C THR A 15 23.01 -28.50 24.08
N PHE A 16 23.95 -28.85 23.20
CA PHE A 16 24.16 -28.15 21.94
C PHE A 16 22.94 -28.25 21.01
N ALA A 17 22.37 -29.46 20.85
CA ALA A 17 21.18 -29.68 20.03
C ALA A 17 19.97 -28.90 20.58
N ALA A 18 19.77 -28.90 21.90
CA ALA A 18 18.71 -28.12 22.53
C ALA A 18 18.90 -26.61 22.30
N GLY A 19 20.15 -26.11 22.39
CA GLY A 19 20.48 -24.72 22.09
C GLY A 19 20.16 -24.33 20.64
N LEU A 20 20.51 -25.19 19.66
CA LEU A 20 20.19 -24.96 18.25
C LEU A 20 18.68 -24.92 17.99
N ILE A 21 17.92 -25.85 18.59
CA ILE A 21 16.45 -25.88 18.46
C ILE A 21 15.84 -24.61 19.05
N GLY A 22 16.30 -24.19 20.23
CA GLY A 22 15.85 -22.95 20.88
C GLY A 22 16.10 -21.72 19.99
N ALA A 23 17.32 -21.59 19.46
CA ALA A 23 17.68 -20.51 18.55
C ALA A 23 16.85 -20.52 17.25
N TRP A 24 16.57 -21.70 16.69
CA TRP A 24 15.73 -21.83 15.51
C TRP A 24 14.29 -21.38 15.76
N ILE A 25 13.68 -21.82 16.87
CA ILE A 25 12.32 -21.40 17.25
C ILE A 25 12.27 -19.88 17.44
N GLN A 26 13.25 -19.31 18.14
CA GLN A 26 13.33 -17.86 18.34
C GLN A 26 13.48 -17.10 17.02
N SER A 27 14.38 -17.56 16.13
CA SER A 27 14.57 -16.97 14.81
C SER A 27 13.26 -16.96 14.00
N ARG A 28 12.48 -18.05 14.03
CA ARG A 28 11.17 -18.09 13.35
C ARG A 28 10.18 -17.09 13.93
N ARG A 29 10.11 -16.94 15.26
CA ARG A 29 9.21 -15.99 15.93
C ARG A 29 9.57 -14.54 15.57
N GLU A 30 10.86 -14.20 15.62
CA GLU A 30 11.35 -12.87 15.25
C GLU A 30 11.10 -12.58 13.78
N HIS A 31 11.35 -13.55 12.89
CA HIS A 31 11.07 -13.40 11.47
C HIS A 31 9.57 -13.19 11.19
N SER A 32 8.68 -13.93 11.84
CA SER A 32 7.24 -13.72 11.71
C SER A 32 6.78 -12.35 12.22
N LYS A 33 7.36 -11.87 13.31
CA LYS A 33 7.09 -10.52 13.84
C LYS A 33 7.56 -9.45 12.85
N TRP A 34 8.79 -9.57 12.35
CA TRP A 34 9.36 -8.66 11.36
C TRP A 34 8.52 -8.61 10.07
N LEU A 35 8.06 -9.77 9.57
CA LEU A 35 7.17 -9.82 8.40
C LEU A 35 5.85 -9.09 8.66
N ARG A 36 5.26 -9.26 9.85
CA ARG A 36 4.01 -8.59 10.22
C ARG A 36 4.17 -7.07 10.26
N GLU A 37 5.24 -6.59 10.88
CA GLU A 37 5.57 -5.16 10.95
C GLU A 37 5.77 -4.59 9.56
N ARG A 38 6.57 -5.25 8.71
CA ARG A 38 6.82 -4.78 7.35
C ARG A 38 5.57 -4.74 6.48
N ARG A 39 4.67 -5.72 6.62
CA ARG A 39 3.36 -5.72 5.93
C ARG A 39 2.46 -4.59 6.43
N TYR A 40 2.44 -4.33 7.73
CA TYR A 40 1.67 -3.24 8.30
C TYR A 40 2.17 -1.87 7.83
N GLU A 41 3.49 -1.63 7.85
CA GLU A 41 4.10 -0.39 7.33
C GLU A 41 3.72 -0.16 5.87
N ALA A 42 3.83 -1.19 5.03
CA ALA A 42 3.50 -1.10 3.61
C ALA A 42 1.99 -0.87 3.38
N PHE A 43 1.13 -1.47 4.21
CA PHE A 43 -0.30 -1.25 4.17
C PHE A 43 -0.69 0.20 4.48
N VAL A 44 -0.13 0.78 5.55
CA VAL A 44 -0.37 2.19 5.87
C VAL A 44 0.14 3.10 4.74
N ALA A 45 1.29 2.77 4.14
CA ALA A 45 1.85 3.54 3.04
C ALA A 45 0.94 3.52 1.79
N ILE A 46 0.45 2.35 1.37
CA ILE A 46 -0.45 2.28 0.21
C ILE A 46 -1.81 2.93 0.50
N GLU A 47 -2.36 2.77 1.70
CA GLU A 47 -3.63 3.37 2.11
C GLU A 47 -3.55 4.90 2.04
N ALA A 48 -2.47 5.50 2.55
CA ALA A 48 -2.25 6.94 2.44
C ALA A 48 -2.20 7.43 0.98
N VAL A 49 -1.60 6.65 0.08
CA VAL A 49 -1.57 6.97 -1.36
C VAL A 49 -2.94 6.82 -2.01
N VAL A 50 -3.72 5.78 -1.63
CA VAL A 50 -5.09 5.58 -2.11
C VAL A 50 -5.97 6.78 -1.72
N TYR A 51 -5.93 7.20 -0.45
CA TYR A 51 -6.65 8.38 0.01
C TYR A 51 -6.25 9.65 -0.74
N ARG A 52 -4.94 9.88 -0.92
CA ARG A 52 -4.44 11.04 -1.68
C ARG A 52 -4.94 11.04 -3.12
N LEU A 53 -5.00 9.88 -3.77
CA LEU A 53 -5.47 9.77 -5.15
C LEU A 53 -6.98 9.97 -5.28
N ASP A 54 -7.76 9.62 -4.26
CA ASP A 54 -9.18 9.95 -4.22
C ASP A 54 -9.40 11.47 -4.08
N GLU A 55 -8.70 12.11 -3.15
CA GLU A 55 -8.74 13.57 -2.97
C GLU A 55 -8.35 14.31 -4.26
N LEU A 56 -7.27 13.88 -4.91
CA LEU A 56 -6.85 14.41 -6.20
C LEU A 56 -7.93 14.17 -7.26
N GLY A 57 -8.54 12.98 -7.32
CA GLY A 57 -9.64 12.70 -8.23
C GLY A 57 -10.79 13.70 -8.10
N GLN A 58 -11.24 13.98 -6.87
CA GLN A 58 -12.29 14.96 -6.57
C GLN A 58 -11.89 16.38 -6.99
N ARG A 59 -10.65 16.79 -6.68
CA ARG A 59 -10.09 18.09 -7.09
C ARG A 59 -10.03 18.23 -8.62
N GLY A 60 -9.61 17.18 -9.32
CA GLY A 60 -9.54 17.13 -10.77
C GLY A 60 -10.91 17.28 -11.43
N VAL A 61 -11.94 16.63 -10.90
CA VAL A 61 -13.34 16.82 -11.34
C VAL A 61 -13.77 18.27 -11.16
N ALA A 62 -13.54 18.85 -9.98
CA ALA A 62 -13.90 20.25 -9.70
C ALA A 62 -13.21 21.25 -10.64
N LEU A 63 -11.91 21.07 -10.92
CA LEU A 63 -11.15 21.90 -11.87
C LEU A 63 -11.71 21.78 -13.29
N LYS A 64 -11.96 20.55 -13.76
CA LYS A 64 -12.56 20.31 -15.09
C LYS A 64 -13.93 20.95 -15.22
N THR A 65 -14.79 20.83 -14.20
CA THR A 65 -16.12 21.46 -14.19
C THR A 65 -16.02 22.99 -14.28
N ARG A 66 -15.16 23.62 -13.47
CA ARG A 66 -14.96 25.09 -13.50
C ARG A 66 -14.44 25.56 -14.86
N LEU A 67 -13.48 24.84 -15.43
CA LEU A 67 -12.94 25.15 -16.76
C LEU A 67 -14.01 24.99 -17.86
N GLY A 68 -14.85 23.95 -17.77
CA GLY A 68 -15.98 23.73 -18.66
C GLY A 68 -17.03 24.85 -18.62
N GLN A 69 -17.32 25.36 -17.42
CA GLN A 69 -18.23 26.51 -17.24
C GLN A 69 -17.69 27.78 -17.92
N LEU A 70 -16.38 28.06 -17.79
CA LEU A 70 -15.76 29.19 -18.48
C LEU A 70 -15.78 29.01 -20.01
N ASN A 71 -15.47 27.80 -20.49
CA ASN A 71 -15.41 27.51 -21.93
C ASN A 71 -16.79 27.52 -22.62
N SER A 72 -17.88 27.44 -21.85
CA SER A 72 -19.24 27.52 -22.39
C SER A 72 -19.64 28.95 -22.78
N SER A 73 -18.85 29.96 -22.43
CA SER A 73 -19.08 31.35 -22.81
C SER A 73 -18.49 31.64 -24.20
N SER A 74 -19.33 32.07 -25.15
CA SER A 74 -18.92 32.37 -26.54
C SER A 74 -18.00 33.60 -26.65
N THR A 75 -17.98 34.48 -25.65
CA THR A 75 -17.08 35.64 -25.59
C THR A 75 -16.55 35.80 -24.17
N LEU A 76 -15.24 35.60 -23.98
CA LEU A 76 -14.60 35.76 -22.67
C LEU A 76 -14.21 37.22 -22.44
N THR A 77 -14.74 37.80 -21.36
CA THR A 77 -14.27 39.08 -20.84
C THR A 77 -12.79 38.98 -20.40
N PRO A 78 -12.02 40.09 -20.36
CA PRO A 78 -10.64 40.08 -19.86
C PRO A 78 -10.43 39.34 -18.51
N PRO A 79 -11.23 39.55 -17.45
CA PRO A 79 -11.06 38.81 -16.20
C PRO A 79 -11.34 37.30 -16.34
N GLN A 80 -12.28 36.90 -17.21
CA GLN A 80 -12.54 35.47 -17.48
C GLN A 80 -11.38 34.79 -18.23
N ARG A 81 -10.64 35.53 -19.07
CA ARG A 81 -9.42 35.02 -19.71
C ARG A 81 -8.32 34.75 -18.69
N GLU A 82 -8.08 35.70 -17.79
CA GLU A 82 -7.11 35.53 -16.71
C GLU A 82 -7.49 34.34 -15.81
N GLN A 83 -8.77 34.22 -15.43
CA GLN A 83 -9.26 33.10 -14.64
C GLN A 83 -9.08 31.75 -15.36
N ARG A 84 -9.30 31.71 -16.68
CA ARG A 84 -9.05 30.51 -17.49
C ARG A 84 -7.57 30.16 -17.52
N GLU A 85 -6.68 31.13 -17.68
CA GLU A 85 -5.23 30.92 -17.66
C GLU A 85 -4.76 30.39 -16.29
N GLN A 86 -5.31 30.94 -15.20
CA GLN A 86 -5.07 30.43 -13.86
C GLN A 86 -5.53 28.98 -13.71
N LEU A 87 -6.77 28.64 -14.08
CA LEU A 87 -7.28 27.26 -14.01
C LEU A 87 -6.49 26.30 -14.89
N THR A 88 -5.99 26.77 -16.04
CA THR A 88 -5.13 25.96 -16.92
C THR A 88 -3.80 25.63 -16.24
N ARG A 89 -3.19 26.60 -15.56
CA ARG A 89 -1.96 26.38 -14.75
C ARG A 89 -2.23 25.45 -13.56
N GLU A 90 -3.34 25.63 -12.86
CA GLU A 90 -3.76 24.74 -11.77
C GLU A 90 -4.00 23.30 -12.27
N LEU A 91 -4.58 23.13 -13.46
CA LEU A 91 -4.80 21.81 -14.06
C LEU A 91 -3.48 21.14 -14.46
N ALA A 92 -2.50 21.90 -14.94
CA ALA A 92 -1.17 21.37 -15.25
C ALA A 92 -0.45 20.90 -13.96
N ALA A 93 -0.43 21.74 -12.93
CA ALA A 93 0.16 21.37 -11.63
C ALA A 93 -0.56 20.16 -11.00
N TYR A 94 -1.89 20.09 -11.14
CA TYR A 94 -2.68 18.94 -10.73
C TYR A 94 -2.28 17.66 -11.48
N ALA A 95 -2.04 17.73 -12.79
CA ALA A 95 -1.65 16.57 -13.59
C ALA A 95 -0.29 16.01 -13.14
N ASP A 96 0.67 16.88 -12.84
CA ASP A 96 1.97 16.49 -12.32
C ASP A 96 1.86 15.83 -10.94
N GLU A 97 1.06 16.42 -10.04
CA GLU A 97 0.82 15.87 -8.70
C GLU A 97 0.12 14.49 -8.76
N TYR A 98 -0.85 14.35 -9.67
CA TYR A 98 -1.54 13.09 -9.89
C TYR A 98 -0.61 12.01 -10.46
N ASP A 99 0.25 12.34 -11.43
CA ASP A 99 1.24 11.39 -11.97
C ASP A 99 2.21 10.93 -10.88
N GLN A 100 2.71 11.85 -10.05
CA GLN A 100 3.58 11.51 -8.93
C GLN A 100 2.92 10.56 -7.94
N ALA A 101 1.68 10.86 -7.53
CA ALA A 101 0.93 10.00 -6.61
C ALA A 101 0.61 8.62 -7.23
N SER A 102 0.32 8.59 -8.53
CA SER A 102 0.06 7.35 -9.28
C SER A 102 1.31 6.45 -9.33
N ARG A 103 2.51 7.02 -9.52
CA ARG A 103 3.77 6.25 -9.45
C ARG A 103 4.05 5.74 -8.05
N GLN A 104 3.89 6.60 -7.04
CA GLN A 104 4.08 6.25 -5.63
C GLN A 104 3.18 5.08 -5.19
N ARG A 105 2.00 4.92 -5.82
CA ARG A 105 1.08 3.80 -5.58
C ARG A 105 1.76 2.45 -5.80
N TYR A 106 2.51 2.28 -6.89
CA TYR A 106 3.19 1.02 -7.20
C TYR A 106 4.36 0.77 -6.25
N ASP A 107 5.15 1.81 -5.94
CA ASP A 107 6.28 1.69 -5.03
C ASP A 107 5.82 1.32 -3.62
N SER A 108 4.72 1.91 -3.15
CA SER A 108 4.13 1.62 -1.84
C SER A 108 3.48 0.23 -1.78
N ALA A 109 2.96 -0.25 -2.91
CA ALA A 109 2.35 -1.57 -3.02
C ALA A 109 3.37 -2.72 -3.14
N ALA A 110 4.56 -2.45 -3.67
CA ALA A 110 5.56 -3.48 -3.98
C ALA A 110 5.89 -4.40 -2.79
N PRO A 111 6.09 -3.91 -1.54
CA PRO A 111 6.34 -4.79 -0.41
C PRO A 111 5.16 -5.72 -0.11
N LEU A 112 3.92 -5.29 -0.31
CA LEU A 112 2.74 -6.15 -0.11
C LEU A 112 2.62 -7.20 -1.22
N LEU A 113 2.99 -6.87 -2.45
CA LEU A 113 3.00 -7.82 -3.56
C LEU A 113 4.11 -8.88 -3.40
N ILE A 114 5.25 -8.51 -2.81
CA ILE A 114 6.40 -9.42 -2.63
C ILE A 114 6.28 -10.24 -1.33
N LEU A 115 5.89 -9.59 -0.22
CA LEU A 115 5.91 -10.19 1.11
C LEU A 115 4.51 -10.64 1.58
N GLY A 116 3.44 -10.22 0.91
CA GLY A 116 2.07 -10.52 1.30
C GLY A 116 1.69 -11.98 1.03
N PRO A 117 0.73 -12.54 1.77
CA PRO A 117 0.10 -13.80 1.37
C PRO A 117 -0.70 -13.60 0.07
N PRO A 118 -1.04 -14.68 -0.67
CA PRO A 118 -1.72 -14.60 -1.97
C PRO A 118 -3.02 -13.78 -1.96
N GLN A 119 -3.75 -13.77 -0.83
CA GLN A 119 -4.99 -12.99 -0.70
C GLN A 119 -4.73 -11.49 -0.69
N VAL A 120 -3.65 -11.05 -0.03
CA VAL A 120 -3.22 -9.64 -0.01
C VAL A 120 -2.72 -9.21 -1.38
N GLU A 121 -1.91 -10.05 -2.03
CA GLU A 121 -1.45 -9.77 -3.40
C GLU A 121 -2.63 -9.58 -4.37
N LYS A 122 -3.63 -10.47 -4.29
CA LYS A 122 -4.84 -10.40 -5.12
C LYS A 122 -5.63 -9.12 -4.87
N SER A 123 -5.87 -8.74 -3.61
CA SER A 123 -6.67 -7.56 -3.28
C SER A 123 -5.93 -6.25 -3.58
N VAL A 124 -4.64 -6.17 -3.27
CA VAL A 124 -3.79 -5.03 -3.67
C VAL A 124 -3.77 -4.89 -5.20
N SER A 125 -3.58 -6.00 -5.93
CA SER A 125 -3.62 -5.98 -7.39
C SER A 125 -4.97 -5.53 -7.94
N ALA A 126 -6.08 -5.84 -7.27
CA ALA A 126 -7.40 -5.35 -7.66
C ALA A 126 -7.46 -3.83 -7.56
N VAL A 127 -7.02 -3.25 -6.43
CA VAL A 127 -6.93 -1.79 -6.23
C VAL A 127 -6.02 -1.13 -7.27
N LEU A 128 -4.84 -1.72 -7.55
CA LEU A 128 -3.88 -1.17 -8.53
C LEU A 128 -4.39 -1.20 -9.97
N ARG A 129 -5.26 -2.15 -10.31
CA ARG A 129 -5.79 -2.35 -11.66
C ARG A 129 -7.10 -1.60 -11.92
N LEU A 130 -7.67 -0.95 -10.90
CA LEU A 130 -8.89 -0.17 -11.09
C LEU A 130 -8.64 0.94 -12.12
N PRO A 131 -9.50 1.04 -13.16
CA PRO A 131 -9.39 2.12 -14.12
C PRO A 131 -9.69 3.46 -13.46
N GLN A 132 -9.19 4.56 -14.06
CA GLN A 132 -9.37 5.90 -13.50
C GLN A 132 -10.83 6.33 -13.42
N ASP A 133 -11.70 5.78 -14.26
CA ASP A 133 -13.14 6.02 -14.31
C ASP A 133 -13.96 4.96 -13.56
N ALA A 134 -13.32 4.06 -12.81
CA ALA A 134 -14.00 3.12 -11.94
C ALA A 134 -14.99 3.83 -11.02
N SER A 135 -16.17 3.22 -10.83
CA SER A 135 -17.21 3.76 -9.96
C SER A 135 -16.73 3.84 -8.51
N ASN A 136 -17.34 4.74 -7.73
CA ASN A 136 -17.03 4.84 -6.29
C ASN A 136 -17.32 3.53 -5.55
N GLU A 137 -18.32 2.76 -6.02
CA GLU A 137 -18.66 1.45 -5.45
C GLU A 137 -17.58 0.41 -5.72
N ASP A 138 -17.04 0.36 -6.94
CA ASP A 138 -15.94 -0.56 -7.28
C ASP A 138 -14.67 -0.24 -6.49
N ARG A 139 -14.37 1.05 -6.32
CA ARG A 139 -13.24 1.53 -5.51
C ARG A 139 -13.40 1.12 -4.05
N TYR A 140 -14.56 1.44 -3.47
CA TYR A 140 -14.85 1.11 -2.07
C TYR A 140 -14.80 -0.40 -1.84
N ARG A 141 -15.33 -1.19 -2.77
CA ARG A 141 -15.30 -2.65 -2.68
C ARG A 141 -13.87 -3.20 -2.72
N ALA A 142 -13.05 -2.76 -3.68
CA ALA A 142 -11.67 -3.21 -3.79
C ALA A 142 -10.83 -2.82 -2.57
N ASP A 143 -11.05 -1.61 -2.05
CA ASP A 143 -10.38 -1.12 -0.84
C ASP A 143 -10.82 -1.91 0.40
N SER A 144 -12.13 -2.13 0.59
CA SER A 144 -12.66 -2.97 1.66
C SER A 144 -12.11 -4.41 1.61
N ASP A 145 -12.03 -5.01 0.42
CA ASP A 145 -11.45 -6.34 0.22
C ASP A 145 -9.94 -6.36 0.55
N MET A 146 -9.22 -5.27 0.23
CA MET A 146 -7.82 -5.10 0.60
C MET A 146 -7.64 -5.00 2.12
N ILE A 147 -8.43 -4.15 2.79
CA ILE A 147 -8.42 -3.97 4.24
C ILE A 147 -8.72 -5.31 4.94
N ALA A 148 -9.75 -6.04 4.50
CA ALA A 148 -10.10 -7.35 5.06
C ALA A 148 -8.97 -8.38 4.90
N ALA A 149 -8.37 -8.47 3.70
CA ALA A 149 -7.24 -9.36 3.45
C ALA A 149 -6.04 -9.00 4.36
N MET A 150 -5.79 -7.71 4.56
CA MET A 150 -4.72 -7.22 5.41
C MET A 150 -4.96 -7.52 6.88
N ARG A 151 -6.16 -7.25 7.41
CA ARG A 151 -6.53 -7.58 8.81
C ARG A 151 -6.35 -9.06 9.10
N LYS A 152 -6.79 -9.92 8.18
CA LYS A 152 -6.55 -11.37 8.27
C LYS A 152 -5.05 -11.71 8.25
N SER A 153 -4.27 -11.10 7.36
CA SER A 153 -2.82 -11.37 7.26
C SER A 153 -2.02 -10.94 8.50
N LEU A 154 -2.52 -9.94 9.23
CA LEU A 154 -1.93 -9.42 10.46
C LEU A 154 -2.40 -10.18 11.72
N GLY A 155 -3.38 -11.08 11.58
CA GLY A 155 -3.97 -11.84 12.68
C GLY A 155 -4.88 -10.99 13.57
N VAL A 156 -5.57 -10.00 12.99
CA VAL A 156 -6.50 -9.10 13.71
C VAL A 156 -7.95 -9.61 13.66
N GLU A 157 -8.30 -10.47 12.72
CA GLU A 157 -9.62 -11.13 12.62
C GLU A 157 -9.45 -12.65 12.69
N GLU A 158 -10.27 -13.31 13.53
CA GLU A 158 -10.54 -14.77 13.51
C GLU A 158 -11.60 -15.11 12.46
#